data_AF-A0A7C2LJD8-F1
#
_entry.id   AF-A0A7C2LJD8-F1
#
_cell.length_a   1.000
_cell.length_b   1.000
_cell.length_c   1.000
_cell.angle_alpha   90.00
_cell.angle_beta   90.00
_cell.angle_gamma   90.00
#
_symmetry.space_group_name_H-M   'P 1'
#
loop_
_entity.id
_entity.type
_entity.pdbx_description
1 polymer ?
#
loop_
_entity_poly.entity_id
_entity_poly.type
_entity_poly.pdbx_seq_one_letter_code
_entity_poly.pdbx_strand_id
1 'polypeptide(L)'
;MNSFYITKNPQIYGYENVNMVTRLHNQGDFIVRSPRGFIEIEGFNFKETLDFNELDYNVYPNSYRIFENSYVFKDYPEDGNFKDKLVYELLNLRFGKYTARLGITKNVSPAITSEVSFWIFPFRIILVIISFLLTYLIYKLVRRRLDQDKKARSGK
;
A
#
# COMPACT_ATOMS: atom_id res chain seq x y z
N MET A 1 -13.56 4.99 21.78
CA MET A 1 -13.47 3.68 21.09
C MET A 1 -12.13 3.59 20.38
N ASN A 2 -11.43 2.46 20.48
CA ASN A 2 -10.14 2.24 19.83
C ASN A 2 -10.36 2.03 18.33
N SER A 3 -9.50 2.61 17.49
CA SER A 3 -9.60 2.46 16.04
C SER A 3 -8.23 2.34 15.41
N PHE A 4 -8.07 1.40 14.49
CA PHE A 4 -6.90 1.26 13.64
C PHE A 4 -7.37 1.42 12.19
N TYR A 5 -6.80 2.38 11.49
CA TYR A 5 -7.21 2.68 10.12
C TYR A 5 -6.05 3.20 9.29
N ILE A 6 -6.26 3.18 7.98
CA ILE A 6 -5.34 3.73 6.99
C ILE A 6 -5.82 5.12 6.61
N THR A 7 -4.89 6.08 6.52
CA THR A 7 -5.23 7.49 6.26
C THR A 7 -5.73 7.72 4.83
N LYS A 8 -5.30 6.89 3.87
CA LYS A 8 -5.66 7.04 2.45
C LYS A 8 -7.01 6.41 2.11
N ASN A 9 -7.82 7.13 1.33
CA ASN A 9 -9.06 6.64 0.74
C ASN A 9 -9.14 7.04 -0.75
N PRO A 10 -9.22 6.11 -1.72
CA PRO A 10 -9.31 4.66 -1.56
C PRO A 10 -8.00 4.05 -1.02
N GLN A 11 -8.11 2.92 -0.33
CA GLN A 11 -6.99 2.18 0.29
C GLN A 11 -6.18 1.39 -0.76
N ILE A 12 -5.74 2.10 -1.81
CA ILE A 12 -5.01 1.55 -2.95
C ILE A 12 -3.68 2.28 -3.04
N TYR A 13 -2.61 1.51 -3.05
CA TYR A 13 -1.24 1.98 -3.01
C TYR A 13 -0.46 1.45 -4.20
N GLY A 14 0.49 2.26 -4.66
CA GLY A 14 1.56 1.78 -5.53
C GLY A 14 2.62 1.05 -4.71
N TYR A 15 3.82 1.62 -4.71
CA TYR A 15 4.93 1.24 -3.83
C TYR A 15 5.37 2.41 -2.94
N GLU A 16 4.46 3.35 -2.74
CA GLU A 16 4.62 4.46 -1.81
C GLU A 16 4.29 4.03 -0.38
N ASN A 17 4.69 4.86 0.58
CA ASN A 17 4.50 4.57 2.00
C ASN A 17 3.03 4.36 2.37
N VAL A 18 2.80 3.29 3.12
CA VAL A 18 1.48 2.97 3.65
C VAL A 18 1.38 3.49 5.08
N ASN A 19 0.77 4.67 5.20
CA ASN A 19 0.59 5.34 6.49
C ASN A 19 -0.64 4.77 7.22
N MET A 20 -0.39 4.28 8.43
CA MET A 20 -1.36 3.66 9.32
C MET A 20 -1.46 4.46 10.61
N VAL A 21 -2.69 4.64 11.08
CA VAL A 21 -2.98 5.42 12.28
C VAL A 21 -3.73 4.55 13.27
N THR A 22 -3.16 4.46 14.48
CA THR A 22 -3.80 3.82 15.63
C THR A 22 -4.25 4.90 16.60
N ARG A 23 -5.56 4.97 16.86
CA ARG A 23 -6.13 5.75 17.94
C ARG A 23 -6.42 4.83 19.12
N LEU A 24 -5.65 4.99 20.18
CA LEU A 24 -5.79 4.26 21.43
C LEU A 24 -6.48 5.13 22.47
N HIS A 25 -7.57 4.64 23.04
CA HIS A 25 -8.31 5.27 24.12
C HIS A 25 -8.10 4.49 25.41
N ASN A 26 -7.61 5.18 26.43
CA ASN A 26 -7.51 4.60 27.76
C ASN A 26 -8.76 5.01 28.56
N GLN A 27 -9.64 4.04 28.82
CA GLN A 27 -10.85 4.20 29.63
C GLN A 27 -10.63 3.84 31.11
N GLY A 28 -9.43 3.39 31.47
CA GLY A 28 -9.08 3.06 32.84
C GLY A 28 -8.61 4.26 33.64
N ASP A 29 -8.60 4.10 34.96
CA ASP A 29 -8.14 5.11 35.90
C ASP A 29 -6.61 5.20 36.01
N PHE A 30 -5.90 4.20 35.47
CA PHE A 30 -4.44 4.11 35.52
C PHE A 30 -3.80 4.41 34.18
N ILE A 31 -2.58 4.97 34.23
CA ILE A 31 -1.77 5.21 33.04
C ILE A 31 -1.33 3.88 32.40
N VAL A 32 -1.56 3.75 31.10
CA VAL A 32 -1.00 2.66 30.30
C VAL A 32 0.41 3.07 29.90
N ARG A 33 1.41 2.46 30.55
CA ARG A 33 2.81 2.77 30.31
C ARG A 33 3.33 2.03 29.09
N SER A 34 3.82 2.77 28.11
CA SER A 34 4.49 2.27 26.90
C SER A 34 3.83 1.00 26.35
N PRO A 35 2.56 1.07 25.89
CA PRO A 35 1.92 -0.08 25.28
C PRO A 35 2.74 -0.49 24.06
N ARG A 36 3.21 -1.74 24.05
CA ARG A 36 4.00 -2.29 22.95
C ARG A 36 3.26 -3.43 22.26
N GLY A 37 3.61 -3.61 21.01
CA GLY A 37 3.01 -4.62 20.15
C GLY A 37 3.70 -4.61 18.80
N PHE A 38 3.00 -5.16 17.83
CA PHE A 38 3.47 -5.23 16.46
C PHE A 38 2.33 -4.95 15.49
N ILE A 39 2.68 -4.46 14.31
CA ILE A 39 1.81 -4.41 13.14
C ILE A 39 2.34 -5.45 12.17
N GLU A 40 1.65 -6.58 12.06
CA GLU A 40 1.95 -7.61 11.07
C GLU A 40 1.28 -7.27 9.75
N ILE A 41 2.06 -7.14 8.69
CA ILE A 41 1.58 -6.94 7.33
C ILE A 41 1.72 -8.25 6.58
N GLU A 42 0.58 -8.80 6.15
CA GLU A 42 0.50 -10.06 5.44
C GLU A 42 -0.08 -9.84 4.04
N GLY A 43 0.55 -10.44 3.04
CA GLY A 43 0.13 -10.46 1.65
C GLY A 43 0.49 -11.77 0.97
N PHE A 44 0.28 -11.86 -0.34
CA PHE A 44 0.60 -13.08 -1.08
C PHE A 44 2.10 -13.39 -1.01
N ASN A 45 2.46 -14.47 -0.31
CA ASN A 45 3.84 -14.89 -0.04
C ASN A 45 4.73 -13.78 0.57
N PHE A 46 4.11 -12.88 1.34
CA PHE A 46 4.80 -11.77 1.98
C PHE A 46 4.31 -11.64 3.41
N LYS A 47 5.26 -11.55 4.35
CA LYS A 47 4.99 -11.24 5.75
C LYS A 47 6.09 -10.33 6.27
N GLU A 48 5.71 -9.20 6.81
CA GLU A 48 6.63 -8.27 7.46
C GLU A 48 6.01 -7.74 8.75
N THR A 49 6.83 -7.42 9.73
CA THR A 49 6.38 -6.99 11.05
C THR A 49 7.02 -5.65 11.35
N LEU A 50 6.21 -4.68 11.76
CA LEU A 50 6.65 -3.38 12.23
C LEU A 50 6.43 -3.29 13.74
N ASP A 51 7.40 -2.73 14.47
CA ASP A 51 7.25 -2.52 15.90
C ASP A 51 6.24 -1.39 16.15
N PHE A 52 5.31 -1.63 17.07
CA PHE A 52 4.33 -0.62 17.47
C PHE A 52 4.86 0.17 18.67
N ASN A 53 4.84 1.50 18.55
CA ASN A 53 5.22 2.44 19.62
C ASN A 53 6.68 2.31 20.05
N GLU A 54 7.60 2.34 19.10
CA GLU A 54 9.06 2.33 19.36
C GLU A 54 9.52 3.48 20.28
N LEU A 55 8.81 4.60 20.26
CA LEU A 55 9.09 5.79 21.06
C LEU A 55 8.59 5.69 22.53
N ASP A 56 8.10 4.52 22.95
CA ASP A 56 7.71 4.19 24.32
C ASP A 56 6.69 5.16 24.94
N TYR A 57 5.84 5.75 24.10
CA TYR A 57 4.88 6.74 24.53
C TYR A 57 3.79 6.18 25.43
N ASN A 58 3.41 6.93 26.47
CA ASN A 58 2.36 6.55 27.42
C ASN A 58 0.97 7.00 26.98
N VAL A 59 -0.07 6.31 27.46
CA VAL A 59 -1.46 6.74 27.29
C VAL A 59 -2.10 7.03 28.65
N TYR A 60 -2.45 8.29 28.88
CA TYR A 60 -2.97 8.77 30.16
C TYR A 60 -4.42 8.31 30.39
N PRO A 61 -4.87 8.23 31.65
CA PRO A 61 -6.26 7.92 31.99
C PRO A 61 -7.25 8.83 31.26
N ASN A 62 -8.39 8.26 30.86
CA ASN A 62 -9.49 8.97 30.21
C ASN A 62 -9.09 9.82 28.99
N SER A 63 -8.02 9.43 28.30
CA SER A 63 -7.44 10.19 27.19
C SER A 63 -7.36 9.36 25.90
N TYR A 64 -7.10 10.05 24.80
CA TYR A 64 -6.80 9.45 23.51
C TYR A 64 -5.35 9.73 23.15
N ARG A 65 -4.65 8.73 22.61
CA ARG A 65 -3.36 8.91 21.96
C ARG A 65 -3.40 8.38 20.54
N ILE A 66 -2.78 9.15 19.64
CA ILE A 66 -2.65 8.82 18.23
C ILE A 66 -1.22 8.34 18.02
N PHE A 67 -1.07 7.19 17.36
CA PHE A 67 0.19 6.63 16.95
C PHE A 67 0.19 6.53 15.43
N GLU A 68 1.19 7.13 14.81
CA GLU A 68 1.39 7.11 13.36
C GLU A 68 2.53 6.14 13.07
N ASN A 69 2.25 5.15 12.22
CA ASN A 69 3.23 4.19 11.76
C ASN A 69 3.19 4.18 10.24
N SER A 70 4.35 4.10 9.59
CA SER A 70 4.45 4.11 8.14
C SER A 70 5.19 2.86 7.70
N TYR A 71 4.55 2.05 6.85
CA TYR A 71 5.23 0.95 6.19
C TYR A 71 5.93 1.49 4.93
N VAL A 72 7.25 1.34 4.90
CA VAL A 72 8.12 1.75 3.80
C VAL A 72 8.63 0.50 3.11
N PHE A 73 8.51 0.45 1.79
CA PHE A 73 9.09 -0.67 1.03
C PHE A 73 10.61 -0.59 1.08
N LYS A 74 11.23 -1.64 1.58
CA LYS A 74 12.69 -1.73 1.66
C LYS A 74 13.33 -1.53 0.29
N ASP A 75 14.36 -0.69 0.24
CA ASP A 75 15.14 -0.36 -0.96
C ASP A 75 14.35 0.31 -2.10
N TYR A 76 13.12 0.78 -1.84
CA TYR A 76 12.34 1.48 -2.84
C TYR A 76 12.92 2.88 -3.09
N PRO A 77 13.21 3.24 -4.36
CA PRO A 77 13.83 4.53 -4.68
C PRO A 77 12.78 5.65 -4.67
N GLU A 78 12.45 6.19 -3.48
CA GLU A 78 11.47 7.26 -3.31
C GLU A 78 11.82 8.51 -4.12
N ASP A 79 13.08 8.93 -4.11
CA ASP A 79 13.60 10.09 -4.86
C ASP A 79 14.08 9.73 -6.28
N GLY A 80 13.96 8.45 -6.66
CA GLY A 80 14.39 7.95 -7.97
C GLY A 80 13.53 8.46 -9.13
N ASN A 81 14.09 8.38 -10.33
CA ASN A 81 13.36 8.72 -11.55
C ASN A 81 12.27 7.67 -11.86
N PHE A 82 11.37 7.99 -12.80
CA PHE A 82 10.32 7.06 -13.23
C PHE A 82 10.88 5.68 -13.64
N LYS A 83 12.04 5.65 -14.31
CA LYS A 83 12.69 4.40 -14.72
C LYS A 83 13.13 3.55 -13.54
N ASP A 84 13.74 4.16 -12.52
CA ASP A 84 14.24 3.43 -11.35
C ASP A 84 13.09 2.80 -10.56
N LYS A 85 12.01 3.57 -10.39
CA LYS A 85 10.78 3.10 -9.77
C LYS A 85 10.11 1.99 -10.58
N LEU A 86 10.08 2.10 -11.90
CA LEU A 86 9.54 1.06 -12.79
C LEU A 86 10.36 -0.23 -12.72
N VAL A 87 11.70 -0.14 -12.73
CA VAL A 87 12.59 -1.30 -12.61
C VAL A 87 12.41 -1.96 -11.25
N TYR A 88 12.30 -1.19 -10.17
CA TYR A 88 12.00 -1.74 -8.85
C TYR A 88 10.67 -2.49 -8.84
N GLU A 89 9.58 -1.89 -9.36
CA GLU A 89 8.28 -2.55 -9.45
C GLU A 89 8.36 -3.86 -10.26
N LEU A 90 9.19 -3.90 -11.31
CA LEU A 90 9.34 -5.06 -12.19
C LEU A 90 10.12 -6.19 -11.51
N LEU A 91 11.14 -5.87 -10.72
CA LEU A 91 11.93 -6.84 -9.97
C LEU A 91 11.19 -7.34 -8.73
N ASN A 92 10.44 -6.46 -8.07
CA ASN A 92 9.70 -6.75 -6.84
C ASN A 92 8.19 -6.77 -7.10
N LEU A 93 7.74 -7.64 -8.00
CA LEU A 93 6.33 -7.76 -8.37
C LEU A 93 5.46 -8.20 -7.18
N ARG A 94 4.93 -7.19 -6.50
CA ARG A 94 3.93 -7.28 -5.44
C ARG A 94 2.63 -6.68 -5.96
N PHE A 95 1.58 -7.47 -5.91
CA PHE A 95 0.24 -7.02 -6.25
C PHE A 95 -0.78 -7.80 -5.43
N GLY A 96 -1.92 -7.18 -5.14
CA GLY A 96 -3.03 -7.82 -4.47
C GLY A 96 -3.42 -7.17 -3.15
N LYS A 97 -4.25 -7.89 -2.39
CA LYS A 97 -4.75 -7.47 -1.09
C LYS A 97 -3.73 -7.79 0.00
N TYR A 98 -3.41 -6.79 0.80
CA TYR A 98 -2.60 -6.88 1.99
C TYR A 98 -3.46 -6.60 3.21
N THR A 99 -3.12 -7.22 4.33
CA THR A 99 -3.81 -7.04 5.60
C THR A 99 -2.79 -6.67 6.65
N ALA A 100 -2.95 -5.51 7.26
CA ALA A 100 -2.19 -5.09 8.44
C ALA A 100 -2.99 -5.45 9.69
N ARG A 101 -2.40 -6.25 10.57
CA ARG A 101 -2.94 -6.65 11.86
C ARG A 101 -2.13 -6.00 12.97
N LEU A 102 -2.77 -5.10 13.70
CA LEU A 102 -2.25 -4.53 14.93
C LEU A 102 -2.50 -5.50 16.09
N GLY A 103 -1.44 -5.89 16.80
CA GLY A 103 -1.51 -6.66 18.03
C GLY A 103 -0.77 -5.95 19.16
N ILE A 104 -1.50 -5.28 20.06
CA ILE A 104 -0.95 -4.66 21.27
C ILE A 104 -1.10 -5.65 22.42
N THR A 105 0.03 -6.20 22.87
CA THR A 105 0.06 -7.30 23.85
C THR A 105 0.72 -6.92 25.17
N LYS A 106 1.56 -5.89 25.19
CA LYS A 106 2.31 -5.49 26.39
C LYS A 106 1.64 -4.31 27.10
N ASN A 107 1.52 -4.42 28.43
CA ASN A 107 0.99 -3.38 29.33
C ASN A 107 -0.46 -2.96 29.05
N VAL A 108 -1.21 -3.79 28.32
CA VAL A 108 -2.64 -3.61 28.04
C VAL A 108 -3.35 -4.93 28.31
N SER A 109 -4.43 -4.90 29.08
CA SER A 109 -5.30 -6.06 29.33
C SER A 109 -6.76 -5.63 29.24
N PRO A 110 -7.60 -6.21 28.37
CA PRO A 110 -7.29 -7.29 27.41
C PRO A 110 -6.42 -6.83 26.22
N ALA A 111 -5.78 -7.78 25.52
CA ALA A 111 -5.00 -7.47 24.32
C ALA A 111 -5.88 -6.80 23.26
N ILE A 112 -5.35 -5.74 22.63
CA ILE A 112 -6.07 -5.01 21.59
C ILE A 112 -5.61 -5.52 20.24
N THR A 113 -6.53 -6.12 19.50
CA THR A 113 -6.34 -6.56 18.13
C THR A 113 -7.23 -5.76 17.20
N SER A 114 -6.67 -5.32 16.08
CA SER A 114 -7.44 -4.65 15.03
C SER A 114 -6.77 -4.91 13.69
N GLU A 115 -7.55 -4.98 12.63
CA GLU A 115 -7.04 -5.25 11.30
C GLU A 115 -7.59 -4.25 10.29
N VAL A 116 -6.76 -3.93 9.31
CA VAL A 116 -7.12 -3.09 8.17
C VAL A 116 -6.54 -3.72 6.91
N SER A 117 -7.33 -3.73 5.84
CA SER A 117 -6.86 -4.22 4.56
C SER A 117 -6.53 -3.05 3.63
N PHE A 118 -5.58 -3.25 2.75
CA PHE A 118 -5.27 -2.32 1.67
C PHE A 118 -4.81 -3.09 0.43
N TRP A 119 -4.83 -2.43 -0.72
CA TRP A 119 -4.39 -3.02 -1.97
C TRP A 119 -3.09 -2.38 -2.43
N ILE A 120 -2.17 -3.21 -2.92
CA ILE A 120 -0.94 -2.79 -3.58
C ILE A 120 -1.07 -3.12 -5.07
N PHE A 121 -0.86 -2.14 -5.94
CA PHE A 121 -0.89 -2.30 -7.39
C PHE A 121 0.31 -1.62 -8.07
N PRO A 122 1.03 -2.31 -8.97
CA PRO A 122 2.15 -1.74 -9.73
C PRO A 122 1.63 -0.83 -10.86
N PHE A 123 1.19 0.38 -10.50
CA PHE A 123 0.58 1.32 -11.44
C PHE A 123 1.49 1.67 -12.63
N ARG A 124 2.80 1.76 -12.42
CA ARG A 124 3.72 2.17 -13.49
C ARG A 124 3.85 1.07 -14.53
N ILE A 125 3.95 -0.18 -14.10
CA ILE A 125 3.94 -1.34 -15.01
C ILE A 125 2.64 -1.39 -15.81
N ILE A 126 1.50 -1.24 -15.14
CA ILE A 126 0.19 -1.26 -15.80
C ILE A 126 0.10 -0.15 -16.85
N LEU A 127 0.55 1.07 -16.53
CA LEU A 127 0.58 2.19 -17.47
C LEU A 127 1.44 1.91 -18.70
N VAL A 128 2.64 1.33 -18.52
CA VAL A 128 3.53 0.97 -19.64
C VAL A 128 2.88 -0.07 -20.53
N ILE A 129 2.25 -1.10 -19.96
CA ILE A 129 1.54 -2.14 -20.71
C ILE A 129 0.37 -1.55 -21.50
N ILE A 130 -0.45 -0.70 -20.88
CA ILE A 130 -1.58 -0.03 -21.54
C ILE A 130 -1.08 0.85 -22.70
N SER A 131 -0.02 1.64 -22.46
CA SER A 131 0.59 2.48 -23.51
C SER A 131 1.07 1.65 -24.70
N PHE A 132 1.70 0.50 -24.43
CA PHE A 132 2.16 -0.40 -25.48
C PHE A 132 0.98 -1.01 -26.27
N LEU A 133 -0.06 -1.47 -25.58
CA LEU A 133 -1.27 -2.02 -26.21
C LEU A 133 -1.98 -1.00 -27.09
N LEU A 134 -2.12 0.25 -26.63
CA LEU A 134 -2.72 1.34 -27.41
C LEU A 134 -1.92 1.62 -28.68
N THR A 135 -0.60 1.73 -28.57
CA THR A 135 0.28 1.99 -29.72
C THR A 135 0.19 0.85 -30.74
N TYR A 136 0.18 -0.40 -30.28
CA TYR A 136 0.01 -1.57 -31.13
C TYR A 136 -1.35 -1.58 -31.85
N LEU A 137 -2.43 -1.20 -31.16
CA LEU A 137 -3.78 -1.18 -31.71
C LEU A 137 -3.94 -0.09 -32.77
N ILE A 138 -3.38 1.10 -32.53
CA ILE A 138 -3.30 2.19 -33.52
C ILE A 138 -2.53 1.75 -34.75
N TYR A 139 -1.35 1.14 -34.57
CA TYR A 139 -0.55 0.62 -35.68
C TYR A 139 -1.34 -0.37 -36.55
N LYS A 140 -2.08 -1.30 -35.93
CA LYS A 140 -2.93 -2.26 -36.63
C LYS A 140 -4.08 -1.58 -37.39
N LEU A 141 -4.70 -0.55 -36.81
CA LEU A 141 -5.77 0.21 -37.45
C LEU A 141 -5.25 1.00 -38.67
N VAL A 142 -4.11 1.67 -38.55
CA VAL A 142 -3.48 2.41 -39.65
C VAL A 142 -3.13 1.46 -40.79
N ARG A 143 -2.49 0.32 -40.48
CA ARG A 143 -2.13 -0.68 -41.50
C ARG A 143 -3.37 -1.23 -42.21
N ARG A 144 -4.44 -1.53 -41.48
CA ARG A 144 -5.73 -1.96 -42.07
C ARG A 144 -6.30 -0.92 -43.04
N ARG A 145 -6.25 0.37 -42.71
CA ARG A 145 -6.71 1.44 -43.60
C ARG A 145 -5.86 1.55 -44.85
N LEU A 146 -4.54 1.51 -44.73
CA LEU A 146 -3.62 1.53 -45.87
C LEU A 146 -3.84 0.34 -46.83
N ASP A 147 -4.12 -0.85 -46.30
CA ASP A 147 -4.40 -2.03 -47.11
C ASP A 147 -5.76 -1.94 -47.82
N GLN A 148 -6.77 -1.30 -47.21
CA GLN A 148 -8.06 -1.02 -47.85
C GLN A 148 -7.92 0.00 -49.00
N ASP A 149 -7.17 1.07 -48.79
CA ASP A 149 -6.91 2.09 -49.81
C ASP A 149 -6.15 1.51 -51.01
N LYS A 150 -5.20 0.60 -50.78
CA LYS A 150 -4.50 -0.11 -51.87
C LYS A 150 -5.42 -1.01 -52.69
N LYS A 151 -6.32 -1.77 -52.05
CA LYS A 151 -7.31 -2.60 -52.75
C LYS A 151 -8.29 -1.76 -53.57
N ALA A 152 -8.73 -0.61 -53.04
CA ALA A 152 -9.61 0.30 -53.76
C ALA A 152 -8.96 0.93 -55.01
N ARG A 153 -7.63 1.12 -54.99
CA ARG A 153 -6.86 1.64 -56.15
C ARG A 153 -6.49 0.57 -57.17
N SER A 154 -6.33 -0.69 -56.75
CA SER A 154 -5.94 -1.82 -57.62
C SER A 154 -7.13 -2.47 -58.35
N GLY A 155 -8.37 -2.17 -57.95
CA GLY A 155 -9.61 -2.69 -58.55
C GLY A 155 -10.28 -1.73 -59.54
N LYS A 156 -9.62 -0.63 -59.90
CA LYS A 156 -9.96 0.27 -61.02
C LYS A 156 -8.95 0.05 -62.13
#